data_AF-A0A379GCE5-F1
#
_entry.id   AF-A0A379GCE5-F1
#
_cell.length_a   1.000
_cell.length_b   1.000
_cell.length_c   1.000
_cell.angle_alpha   90.00
_cell.angle_beta   90.00
_cell.angle_gamma   90.00
#
_symmetry.space_group_name_H-M   'P 1'
#
loop_
_entity.id
_entity.type
_entity.pdbx_description
1 polymer ?
#
loop_
_entity_poly.entity_id
_entity_poly.type
_entity_poly.pdbx_seq_one_letter_code
_entity_poly.pdbx_strand_id
1 'polypeptide(L)'
;MSISTILAQGPLRDMKAYQRMPDLLDNPRMFTAYPDMVVGIAKDLFTVTDDAPVPMRKTIMRHSKKVGWMNLIKDGIKGVKAI
;
A
#
# COMPACT_ATOMS: atom_id res chain seq x y z
N MET A 1 -3.82 -37.84 -9.28
CA MET A 1 -3.25 -36.52 -8.88
C MET A 1 -2.58 -36.72 -7.52
N SER A 2 -1.29 -36.41 -7.37
CA SER A 2 -0.53 -36.69 -6.14
C SER A 2 -0.71 -35.56 -5.11
N ILE A 3 -0.67 -35.89 -3.82
CA ILE A 3 -0.67 -34.92 -2.71
C ILE A 3 0.46 -33.89 -2.86
N SER A 4 1.64 -34.33 -3.33
CA SER A 4 2.77 -33.44 -3.61
C SER A 4 2.46 -32.38 -4.68
N THR A 5 1.65 -32.74 -5.68
CA THR A 5 1.21 -31.82 -6.74
C THR A 5 0.24 -30.78 -6.20
N ILE A 6 -0.68 -31.16 -5.30
CA ILE A 6 -1.65 -30.24 -4.68
C ILE A 6 -0.92 -29.22 -3.79
N LEU A 7 0.02 -29.67 -2.97
CA LEU A 7 0.81 -28.80 -2.11
C LEU A 7 1.67 -27.83 -2.92
N ALA A 8 2.30 -28.31 -4.00
CA ALA A 8 3.15 -27.50 -4.86
C ALA A 8 2.38 -26.44 -5.67
N GLN A 9 1.14 -26.74 -6.09
CA GLN A 9 0.34 -25.81 -6.90
C GLN A 9 -0.55 -24.87 -6.07
N GLY A 10 -0.80 -25.19 -4.80
CA GLY A 10 -1.54 -24.34 -3.87
C GLY A 10 -0.63 -23.76 -2.77
N PRO A 11 -0.68 -24.27 -1.53
CA PRO A 11 -0.06 -23.63 -0.37
C PRO A 11 1.43 -23.25 -0.52
N LEU A 12 2.26 -24.12 -1.09
CA LEU A 12 3.70 -23.84 -1.24
C LEU A 12 3.98 -22.76 -2.28
N ARG A 13 3.12 -22.65 -3.31
CA ARG A 13 3.20 -21.59 -4.31
C ARG A 13 2.90 -20.25 -3.67
N ASP A 14 1.87 -20.19 -2.83
CA ASP A 14 1.46 -18.96 -2.16
C ASP A 14 2.50 -18.52 -1.11
N MET A 15 3.05 -19.46 -0.34
CA MET A 15 4.15 -19.17 0.59
C MET A 15 5.38 -18.61 -0.14
N LYS A 16 5.68 -19.10 -1.35
CA LYS A 16 6.78 -18.58 -2.18
C LYS A 16 6.48 -17.20 -2.76
N ALA A 17 5.23 -16.94 -3.16
CA ALA A 17 4.80 -15.63 -3.65
C ALA A 17 4.96 -14.57 -2.56
N TYR A 18 4.48 -14.85 -1.35
CA TYR A 18 4.50 -13.91 -0.23
C TYR A 18 5.72 -14.02 0.69
N GLN A 19 6.80 -14.67 0.25
CA GLN A 19 7.97 -14.92 1.10
C GLN A 19 8.63 -13.63 1.64
N ARG A 20 8.47 -12.48 0.96
CA ARG A 20 9.00 -11.17 1.38
C ARG A 20 7.97 -10.25 2.03
N MET A 21 6.74 -10.74 2.22
CA MET A 21 5.69 -10.00 2.90
C MET A 21 6.06 -9.65 4.34
N PRO A 22 6.70 -10.52 5.15
CA PRO A 22 7.10 -10.16 6.51
C PRO A 22 7.97 -8.89 6.59
N ASP A 23 9.00 -8.79 5.73
CA ASP A 23 9.88 -7.62 5.66
C ASP A 23 9.14 -6.31 5.30
N LEU A 24 8.02 -6.43 4.57
CA LEU A 24 7.15 -5.31 4.25
C LEU A 24 6.31 -4.91 5.47
N LEU A 25 5.72 -5.89 6.15
CA LEU A 25 4.84 -5.70 7.31
C LEU A 25 5.62 -5.27 8.55
N ASP A 26 6.92 -5.55 8.66
CA ASP A 26 7.78 -5.05 9.73
C ASP A 26 7.95 -3.51 9.71
N ASN A 27 7.44 -2.82 8.68
CA ASN A 27 7.38 -1.37 8.63
C ASN A 27 6.07 -0.83 9.26
N PRO A 28 6.12 -0.18 10.43
CA PRO A 28 4.91 0.30 11.13
C PRO A 28 4.06 1.28 10.32
N ARG A 29 4.64 1.95 9.30
CA ARG A 29 3.92 2.86 8.40
C ARG A 29 2.84 2.16 7.58
N MET A 30 2.96 0.86 7.35
CA MET A 30 1.95 0.07 6.63
C MET A 30 0.61 0.05 7.34
N PHE A 31 0.62 0.15 8.67
CA PHE A 31 -0.57 0.06 9.51
C PHE A 31 -1.01 1.40 10.10
N THR A 32 -0.28 2.47 9.82
CA THR A 32 -0.54 3.81 10.38
C THR A 32 -0.59 4.85 9.27
N ALA A 33 0.59 5.27 8.80
CA ALA A 33 0.74 6.37 7.87
C ALA A 33 0.06 6.16 6.52
N TYR A 34 0.10 4.96 5.94
CA TYR A 34 -0.56 4.71 4.65
C TYR A 34 -2.09 4.66 4.75
N PRO A 35 -2.70 3.93 5.71
CA PRO A 35 -4.14 4.03 5.96
C PRO A 35 -4.61 5.47 6.17
N ASP A 36 -3.93 6.23 7.04
CA ASP A 36 -4.28 7.63 7.33
C ASP A 36 -4.18 8.52 6.08
N MET A 37 -3.15 8.31 5.26
CA MET A 37 -2.96 9.03 4.00
C MET A 37 -4.11 8.75 3.02
N VAL A 38 -4.47 7.49 2.84
CA VAL A 38 -5.54 7.09 1.90
C VAL A 38 -6.90 7.61 2.38
N VAL A 39 -7.20 7.50 3.67
CA VAL A 39 -8.42 8.05 4.26
C VAL A 39 -8.45 9.58 4.12
N GLY A 40 -7.34 10.26 4.36
CA GLY A 40 -7.23 11.71 4.18
C GLY A 40 -7.43 12.16 2.74
N ILE A 41 -6.86 11.43 1.78
CA ILE A 41 -7.08 11.68 0.34
C ILE A 41 -8.54 11.47 -0.02
N ALA A 42 -9.14 10.34 0.39
CA ALA A 42 -10.54 10.03 0.09
C ALA A 42 -11.47 11.08 0.68
N LYS A 43 -11.25 11.48 1.93
CA LYS A 43 -12.01 12.55 2.59
C LYS A 43 -11.94 13.85 1.78
N ASP A 44 -10.75 14.29 1.39
CA ASP A 44 -10.59 15.55 0.66
C ASP A 44 -11.12 15.50 -0.78
N LEU A 45 -11.19 14.31 -1.41
CA LEU A 45 -11.69 14.17 -2.77
C LEU A 45 -13.20 13.97 -2.84
N PHE A 46 -13.79 13.32 -1.85
CA PHE A 46 -15.20 12.93 -1.87
C PHE A 46 -16.09 13.72 -0.89
N THR A 47 -15.51 14.60 -0.06
CA THR A 47 -16.31 15.55 0.72
C THR A 47 -16.72 16.71 -0.19
N VAL A 48 -18.03 16.96 -0.30
CA VAL A 48 -18.55 18.14 -0.97
C VAL A 48 -18.41 19.34 -0.03
N THR A 49 -17.66 20.35 -0.46
CA THR A 49 -17.44 21.61 0.26
C THR A 49 -17.85 22.79 -0.61
N ASP A 50 -18.22 23.91 0.00
CA ASP A 50 -18.53 25.16 -0.73
C ASP A 50 -17.27 25.89 -1.26
N ASP A 51 -16.08 25.33 -1.00
CA ASP A 51 -14.79 25.86 -1.43
C ASP A 51 -14.52 25.70 -2.94
N ALA A 52 -13.61 26.51 -3.47
CA ALA A 52 -13.17 26.40 -4.86
C ALA A 52 -12.53 25.03 -5.15
N PRO A 53 -12.81 24.40 -6.31
CA PRO A 53 -12.34 23.07 -6.63
C PRO A 53 -10.81 23.01 -6.68
N VAL A 54 -10.23 22.15 -5.83
CA VAL A 54 -8.79 21.91 -5.78
C VAL A 54 -8.42 20.76 -6.73
N PRO A 55 -7.37 20.89 -7.56
CA PRO A 55 -6.92 19.79 -8.41
C PRO A 55 -6.55 18.55 -7.59
N MET A 56 -7.07 17.38 -7.97
CA MET A 56 -6.83 16.09 -7.31
C MET A 56 -5.35 15.80 -7.05
N ARG A 57 -4.47 16.10 -8.02
CA ARG A 57 -3.01 15.93 -7.88
C ARG A 57 -2.43 16.70 -6.70
N LYS A 58 -2.99 17.88 -6.39
CA LYS A 58 -2.53 18.76 -5.29
C LYS A 58 -2.95 18.17 -3.95
N THR A 59 -4.16 17.64 -3.86
CA THR A 59 -4.67 16.91 -2.69
C THR A 59 -3.81 15.69 -2.38
N ILE A 60 -3.56 14.83 -3.38
CA ILE A 60 -2.69 13.65 -3.24
C ILE A 60 -1.30 14.08 -2.79
N MET A 61 -0.69 15.05 -3.47
CA MET A 61 0.65 15.53 -3.13
C MET A 61 0.76 16.10 -1.71
N ARG A 62 -0.29 16.77 -1.21
CA ARG A 62 -0.33 17.29 0.17
C ARG A 62 -0.27 16.16 1.20
N HIS A 63 -1.01 15.07 0.99
CA HIS A 63 -1.01 13.92 1.88
C HIS A 63 0.27 13.08 1.75
N SER A 64 0.78 12.87 0.53
CA SER A 64 2.05 12.19 0.28
C SER A 64 3.24 12.90 0.94
N LYS A 65 3.26 14.24 0.95
CA LYS A 65 4.30 15.03 1.63
C LYS A 65 4.35 14.76 3.14
N LYS A 66 3.20 14.51 3.78
CA LYS A 66 3.14 14.24 5.24
C LYS A 66 3.79 12.90 5.61
N VAL A 67 3.67 11.89 4.76
CA VAL A 67 4.30 10.56 4.97
C VAL A 67 5.78 10.55 4.55
N GLY A 68 6.14 11.44 3.62
CA GLY A 68 7.48 11.59 3.07
C GLY A 68 7.65 10.84 1.75
N TRP A 69 7.96 11.55 0.67
CA TRP A 69 8.08 11.00 -0.68
C TRP A 69 9.12 9.88 -0.80
N MET A 70 10.23 10.00 -0.08
CA MET A 70 11.28 8.98 -0.09
C MET A 70 10.82 7.68 0.57
N ASN A 71 9.98 7.77 1.61
CA ASN A 71 9.40 6.61 2.27
C ASN A 71 8.40 5.93 1.34
N LEU A 72 7.52 6.71 0.71
CA LEU A 72 6.56 6.21 -0.30
C LEU A 72 7.24 5.43 -1.42
N ILE A 73 8.33 5.96 -1.99
CA ILE A 73 9.06 5.29 -3.08
C ILE A 73 9.70 4.00 -2.58
N LYS A 74 10.41 4.04 -1.45
CA LYS A 74 11.10 2.87 -0.88
C LYS A 74 10.11 1.76 -0.53
N ASP A 75 9.03 2.12 0.14
CA ASP A 75 8.00 1.19 0.59
C ASP A 75 7.18 0.65 -0.61
N GLY A 76 6.95 1.46 -1.65
CA GLY A 76 6.35 1.01 -2.90
C GLY A 76 7.20 -0.05 -3.62
N ILE A 77 8.52 0.15 -3.70
CA ILE A 77 9.45 -0.86 -4.27
C ILE A 77 9.45 -2.13 -3.43
N LYS A 78 9.45 -2.02 -2.09
CA LYS A 78 9.36 -3.19 -1.21
C LYS A 78 8.05 -3.94 -1.40
N GLY A 79 6.92 -3.22 -1.54
CA GLY A 79 5.61 -3.80 -1.77
C GLY A 79 5.54 -4.60 -3.08
N VAL A 80 6.04 -4.03 -4.18
CA VAL A 80 6.11 -4.73 -5.48
C VAL A 80 7.02 -5.96 -5.43
N LYS A 81 8.07 -5.96 -4.60
CA LYS A 81 8.94 -7.14 -4.44
C LYS A 81 8.34 -8.23 -3.54
N ALA A 82 7.30 -7.90 -2.79
CA ALA A 82 6.63 -8.78 -1.85
C ALA A 82 5.40 -9.50 -2.42
N ILE A 83 5.03 -9.18 -3.67
CA ILE A 83 3.93 -9.75 -4.45
C ILE A 83 4.51 -10.30 -5.75
#